data_AF-A0A956I094-F1
#
_entry.id   AF-A0A956I094-F1
#
_cell.length_a   1.000
_cell.length_b   1.000
_cell.length_c   1.000
_cell.angle_alpha   90.00
_cell.angle_beta   90.00
_cell.angle_gamma   90.00
#
_symmetry.space_group_name_H-M   'P 1'
#
loop_
_entity.id
_entity.type
_entity.pdbx_description
1 polymer ?
#
loop_
_entity_poly.entity_id
_entity_poly.type
_entity_poly.pdbx_seq_one_letter_code
_entity_poly.pdbx_strand_id
1 'polypeptide(L)'
;MPRHLLAALLLTGCATETLLVVDVRTDFVPGVEFTLVQTEVAGGPTVRTPADANADYVASQRAAEVTGLAEGMQRVTVSLFDDGRLVTTRDVLVEVRGSVAVTVLLSRDCGGVVCSEPDSTCVGGVCADPRCSEEASEFCPDAECAVDGDCTSGDACFAPACYGGFCVFGQGNRCGPDEYCYPGMGCISLGPVACDETTPCVCDPAVSCDFECPGGGCTFDCRSSSACFVDCAGGDCAVTCAPSAFCDVGCSGDGCTVDCQLGSSCGLECASGACDPSTCSLGCNLACVGDMCSP
;
A
#
# COMPACT_ATOMS: atom_id res chain seq x y z
N MET A 1 69.62 -38.52 4.86
CA MET A 1 68.90 -37.59 3.97
C MET A 1 67.60 -37.20 4.64
N PRO A 2 67.49 -36.04 5.29
CA PRO A 2 66.27 -35.62 5.97
C PRO A 2 65.26 -35.09 4.94
N ARG A 3 64.04 -35.63 4.96
CA ARG A 3 62.89 -35.14 4.19
C ARG A 3 62.28 -33.95 4.93
N HIS A 4 62.41 -32.75 4.36
CA HIS A 4 61.67 -31.58 4.82
C HIS A 4 60.20 -31.72 4.38
N LEU A 5 59.28 -31.89 5.34
CA LEU A 5 57.85 -31.70 5.13
C LEU A 5 57.58 -30.18 5.11
N LEU A 6 57.21 -29.64 3.95
CA LEU A 6 56.55 -28.33 3.87
C LEU A 6 55.09 -28.51 4.32
N ALA A 7 54.74 -27.92 5.46
CA ALA A 7 53.36 -27.76 5.88
C ALA A 7 52.78 -26.53 5.18
N ALA A 8 51.89 -26.74 4.20
CA ALA A 8 51.12 -25.68 3.58
C ALA A 8 50.03 -25.22 4.55
N LEU A 9 50.20 -24.03 5.13
CA LEU A 9 49.22 -23.37 5.97
C LEU A 9 48.14 -22.76 5.07
N LEU A 10 47.00 -23.45 4.93
CA LEU A 10 45.82 -22.92 4.26
C LEU A 10 45.19 -21.85 5.16
N LEU A 11 45.36 -20.59 4.78
CA LEU A 11 44.63 -19.45 5.35
C LEU A 11 43.17 -19.55 4.88
N THR A 12 42.32 -20.15 5.69
CA THR A 12 40.86 -20.01 5.55
C THR A 12 40.50 -18.60 6.01
N GLY A 13 40.39 -17.66 5.08
CA GLY A 13 39.80 -16.35 5.37
C GLY A 13 38.34 -16.54 5.75
N CYS A 14 37.92 -16.02 6.91
CA CYS A 14 36.50 -15.79 7.17
C CYS A 14 36.02 -14.82 6.10
N ALA A 15 35.22 -15.31 5.14
CA ALA A 15 34.40 -14.40 4.36
C ALA A 15 33.41 -13.79 5.36
N THR A 16 33.59 -12.52 5.69
CA THR A 16 32.57 -11.76 6.41
C THR A 16 31.37 -11.70 5.47
N GLU A 17 30.33 -12.48 5.76
CA GLU A 17 29.10 -12.39 5.00
C GLU A 17 28.51 -10.99 5.20
N THR A 18 28.18 -10.34 4.09
CA THR A 18 27.39 -9.10 4.13
C THR A 18 25.99 -9.43 4.64
N LEU A 19 25.40 -8.47 5.33
CA LEU A 19 24.03 -8.56 5.84
C LEU A 19 23.33 -7.24 5.55
N LEU A 20 22.24 -7.30 4.80
CA LEU A 20 21.31 -6.19 4.66
C LEU A 20 20.05 -6.50 5.46
N VAL A 21 19.75 -5.65 6.43
CA VAL A 21 18.52 -5.73 7.20
C VAL A 21 17.57 -4.64 6.70
N VAL A 22 16.38 -5.03 6.24
CA VAL A 22 15.39 -4.10 5.70
C VAL A 22 14.24 -3.98 6.68
N ASP A 23 14.07 -2.78 7.19
CA ASP A 23 12.94 -2.35 8.01
C ASP A 23 11.96 -1.56 7.15
N VAL A 24 10.67 -1.64 7.49
CA VAL A 24 9.59 -0.93 6.81
C VAL A 24 8.85 -0.07 7.79
N ARG A 25 8.65 1.19 7.40
CA ARG A 25 7.79 2.12 8.09
C ARG A 25 6.65 2.51 7.16
N THR A 26 5.42 2.46 7.64
CA THR A 26 4.25 2.85 6.85
C THR A 26 3.08 3.23 7.73
N ASP A 27 2.27 4.15 7.24
CA ASP A 27 0.98 4.55 7.78
C ASP A 27 -0.21 3.94 7.02
N PHE A 28 0.03 3.00 6.09
CA PHE A 28 -0.99 2.02 5.69
C PHE A 28 -1.28 1.06 6.85
N VAL A 29 -2.50 0.54 6.94
CA VAL A 29 -2.90 -0.37 8.01
C VAL A 29 -2.71 -1.83 7.65
N PRO A 30 -1.96 -2.59 8.45
CA PRO A 30 -1.78 -4.02 8.21
C PRO A 30 -3.10 -4.77 8.43
N GLY A 31 -3.39 -5.72 7.55
CA GLY A 31 -4.62 -6.51 7.56
C GLY A 31 -5.87 -5.80 7.03
N VAL A 32 -5.77 -4.51 6.69
CA VAL A 32 -6.87 -3.73 6.09
C VAL A 32 -6.46 -3.17 4.74
N GLU A 33 -5.34 -2.45 4.68
CA GLU A 33 -4.87 -1.81 3.44
C GLU A 33 -3.74 -2.59 2.77
N PHE A 34 -3.10 -3.51 3.50
CA PHE A 34 -2.11 -4.45 2.97
C PHE A 34 -2.01 -5.69 3.87
N THR A 35 -1.73 -6.84 3.27
CA THR A 35 -1.58 -8.14 3.94
C THR A 35 -0.18 -8.73 3.78
N LEU A 36 0.64 -8.15 2.92
CA LEU A 36 1.97 -8.66 2.61
C LEU A 36 2.98 -7.53 2.34
N VAL A 37 4.18 -7.69 2.91
CA VAL A 37 5.37 -6.91 2.53
C VAL A 37 6.28 -7.79 1.67
N GLN A 38 6.61 -7.33 0.47
CA GLN A 38 7.61 -7.98 -0.38
C GLN A 38 8.86 -7.12 -0.46
N THR A 39 10.02 -7.72 -0.24
CA THR A 39 11.34 -7.09 -0.40
C THR A 39 12.13 -7.82 -1.48
N GLU A 40 12.61 -7.07 -2.45
CA GLU A 40 13.50 -7.55 -3.52
C GLU A 40 14.81 -6.81 -3.44
N VAL A 41 15.91 -7.56 -3.49
CA VAL A 41 17.26 -7.00 -3.58
C VAL A 41 17.90 -7.53 -4.84
N ALA A 42 18.50 -6.65 -5.64
CA ALA A 42 19.14 -7.06 -6.89
C ALA A 42 20.17 -8.19 -6.66
N GLY A 43 19.97 -9.34 -7.31
CA GLY A 43 20.83 -10.52 -7.15
C GLY A 43 20.64 -11.30 -5.84
N GLY A 44 19.71 -10.88 -4.98
CA GLY A 44 19.27 -11.59 -3.78
C GLY A 44 17.93 -12.34 -3.99
N PRO A 45 17.47 -13.08 -2.97
CA PRO A 45 16.13 -13.67 -2.99
C PRO A 45 15.04 -12.61 -2.82
N THR A 46 13.87 -12.86 -3.41
CA THR A 46 12.64 -12.15 -3.03
C THR A 46 12.16 -12.68 -1.69
N VAL A 47 12.01 -11.79 -0.70
CA VAL A 47 11.49 -12.11 0.63
C VAL A 47 10.06 -11.61 0.72
N ARG A 48 9.14 -12.48 1.18
CA ARG A 48 7.72 -12.19 1.34
C ARG A 48 7.35 -12.40 2.80
N THR A 49 6.93 -11.33 3.48
CA THR A 49 6.65 -11.30 4.91
C THR A 49 5.19 -10.92 5.11
N PRO A 50 4.32 -11.83 5.59
CA PRO A 50 2.94 -11.50 5.92
C PRO A 50 2.88 -10.33 6.92
N ALA A 51 1.93 -9.42 6.71
CA ALA A 51 1.73 -8.31 7.61
C ALA A 51 1.09 -8.79 8.92
N ASP A 52 1.65 -8.39 10.07
CA ASP A 52 0.97 -8.60 11.35
C ASP A 52 -0.02 -7.45 11.59
N ALA A 53 -1.31 -7.76 11.56
CA ALA A 53 -2.39 -6.80 11.78
C ALA A 53 -2.31 -6.06 13.13
N ASN A 54 -1.54 -6.58 14.11
CA ASN A 54 -1.38 -5.97 15.42
C ASN A 54 -0.06 -5.19 15.58
N ALA A 55 0.81 -5.21 14.56
CA ALA A 55 2.10 -4.56 14.63
C ALA A 55 2.00 -3.06 14.33
N ASP A 56 2.77 -2.26 15.05
CA ASP A 56 2.91 -0.83 14.78
C ASP A 56 3.93 -0.61 13.66
N TYR A 57 3.44 -0.55 12.42
CA TYR A 57 4.27 -0.23 11.25
C TYR A 57 4.69 1.24 11.20
N VAL A 58 4.04 2.14 11.93
CA VAL A 58 4.54 3.50 12.10
C VAL A 58 5.72 3.53 13.04
N ALA A 59 5.91 2.56 13.94
CA ALA A 59 7.13 2.42 14.75
C ALA A 59 8.27 1.64 14.05
N SER A 60 8.07 1.21 12.80
CA SER A 60 8.96 0.34 12.01
C SER A 60 8.84 -1.16 12.32
N GLN A 61 8.86 -1.99 11.28
CA GLN A 61 8.83 -3.46 11.37
C GLN A 61 9.87 -4.10 10.45
N ARG A 62 10.47 -5.21 10.90
CA ARG A 62 11.44 -5.99 10.11
C ARG A 62 10.73 -6.66 8.93
N ALA A 63 11.11 -6.31 7.70
CA ALA A 63 10.55 -6.88 6.50
C ALA A 63 11.43 -7.99 5.91
N ALA A 64 12.76 -7.84 5.95
CA ALA A 64 13.68 -8.83 5.42
C ALA A 64 15.06 -8.78 6.07
N GLU A 65 15.74 -9.92 6.04
CA GLU A 65 17.17 -10.06 6.31
C GLU A 65 17.81 -10.81 5.13
N VAL A 66 18.78 -10.20 4.49
CA VAL A 66 19.41 -10.74 3.27
C VAL A 66 20.91 -10.83 3.49
N THR A 67 21.46 -12.04 3.39
CA THR A 67 22.90 -12.29 3.53
C THR A 67 23.56 -12.59 2.19
N GLY A 68 24.89 -12.45 2.14
CA GLY A 68 25.68 -12.86 0.98
C GLY A 68 25.53 -11.96 -0.25
N LEU A 69 25.12 -10.71 -0.05
CA LEU A 69 25.04 -9.69 -1.10
C LEU A 69 26.43 -9.22 -1.53
N ALA A 70 26.56 -8.85 -2.80
CA ALA A 70 27.76 -8.16 -3.26
C ALA A 70 27.90 -6.79 -2.55
N GLU A 71 29.13 -6.44 -2.16
CA GLU A 71 29.41 -5.09 -1.67
C GLU A 71 29.18 -4.06 -2.77
N GLY A 72 28.78 -2.85 -2.37
CA GLY A 72 28.50 -1.72 -3.25
C GLY A 72 27.02 -1.33 -3.26
N MET A 73 26.63 -0.53 -4.25
CA MET A 73 25.25 -0.05 -4.37
C MET A 73 24.30 -1.17 -4.76
N GLN A 74 23.33 -1.44 -3.90
CA GLN A 74 22.23 -2.37 -4.12
C GLN A 74 20.92 -1.60 -4.26
N ARG A 75 20.10 -2.00 -5.24
CA ARG A 75 18.70 -1.58 -5.30
C ARG A 75 17.86 -2.51 -4.44
N VAL A 76 17.09 -1.91 -3.54
CA VAL A 76 16.12 -2.56 -2.68
C VAL A 76 14.75 -2.04 -3.09
N THR A 77 13.88 -2.93 -3.56
CA THR A 77 12.50 -2.61 -3.89
C THR A 77 11.61 -3.22 -2.81
N VAL A 78 10.87 -2.37 -2.12
CA VAL A 78 9.89 -2.78 -1.12
C VAL A 78 8.50 -2.47 -1.65
N SER A 79 7.60 -3.44 -1.56
CA SER A 79 6.22 -3.31 -2.02
C SER A 79 5.25 -3.79 -0.96
N LEU A 80 4.16 -3.06 -0.78
CA LEU A 80 3.01 -3.50 0.00
C LEU A 80 1.98 -4.10 -0.95
N PHE A 81 1.45 -5.27 -0.59
CA PHE A 81 0.43 -5.97 -1.33
C PHE A 81 -0.78 -6.25 -0.46
N ASP A 82 -1.94 -6.22 -1.09
CA ASP A 82 -3.23 -6.58 -0.53
C ASP A 82 -3.90 -7.59 -1.45
N ASP A 83 -4.15 -8.80 -0.96
CA ASP A 83 -4.54 -9.98 -1.75
C ASP A 83 -3.89 -10.10 -3.15
N GLY A 84 -2.60 -9.76 -3.24
CA GLY A 84 -1.84 -9.80 -4.50
C GLY A 84 -1.95 -8.55 -5.38
N ARG A 85 -2.87 -7.63 -5.09
CA ARG A 85 -2.90 -6.27 -5.66
C ARG A 85 -1.77 -5.43 -5.05
N LEU A 86 -1.04 -4.71 -5.89
CA LEU A 86 0.00 -3.79 -5.44
C LEU A 86 -0.66 -2.54 -4.83
N VAL A 87 -0.31 -2.24 -3.57
CA VAL A 87 -0.81 -1.06 -2.84
C VAL A 87 0.12 0.13 -3.08
N THR A 88 1.40 -0.08 -2.84
CA THR A 88 2.45 0.92 -3.11
C THR A 88 3.81 0.23 -3.23
N THR A 89 4.76 0.92 -3.85
CA THR A 89 6.13 0.44 -4.05
C THR A 89 7.14 1.55 -3.84
N ARG A 90 8.29 1.21 -3.26
CA ARG A 90 9.39 2.13 -3.01
C ARG A 90 10.71 1.47 -3.38
N ASP A 91 11.47 2.17 -4.21
CA ASP A 91 12.85 1.83 -4.50
C ASP A 91 13.80 2.62 -3.59
N VAL A 92 14.81 1.96 -3.06
CA VAL A 92 15.90 2.60 -2.32
C VAL A 92 17.24 2.09 -2.82
N LEU A 93 18.19 3.00 -3.02
CA LEU A 93 19.58 2.65 -3.33
C LEU A 93 20.41 2.65 -2.04
N VAL A 94 20.90 1.48 -1.63
CA VAL A 94 21.64 1.28 -0.38
C VAL A 94 23.07 0.87 -0.68
N GLU A 95 24.04 1.51 -0.04
CA GLU A 95 25.43 1.07 -0.13
C GLU A 95 25.72 -0.04 0.88
N VAL A 96 25.83 -1.29 0.40
CA VAL A 96 26.14 -2.44 1.25
C VAL A 96 27.64 -2.55 1.47
N ARG A 97 28.08 -2.36 2.72
CA ARG A 97 29.45 -2.58 3.18
C ARG A 97 29.41 -3.33 4.51
N GLY A 98 29.70 -4.63 4.50
CA GLY A 98 29.52 -5.49 5.68
C GLY A 98 28.05 -5.62 6.08
N SER A 99 27.70 -5.24 7.30
CA SER A 99 26.32 -5.28 7.82
C SER A 99 25.70 -3.88 7.83
N VAL A 100 24.57 -3.72 7.13
CA VAL A 100 23.84 -2.45 6.99
C VAL A 100 22.37 -2.69 7.29
N ALA A 101 21.72 -1.75 7.98
CA ALA A 101 20.28 -1.73 8.17
C ALA A 101 19.71 -0.50 7.46
N VAL A 102 18.61 -0.66 6.73
CA VAL A 102 17.89 0.42 6.06
C VAL A 102 16.43 0.40 6.50
N THR A 103 15.86 1.56 6.78
CA THR A 103 14.40 1.70 7.00
C THR A 103 13.78 2.36 5.76
N VAL A 104 12.83 1.67 5.14
CA VAL A 104 12.13 2.14 3.95
C VAL A 104 10.77 2.69 4.36
N LEU A 105 10.53 3.98 4.09
CA LEU A 105 9.24 4.62 4.29
C LEU A 105 8.34 4.39 3.07
N LEU A 106 7.19 3.77 3.29
CA LEU A 106 6.10 3.69 2.31
C LEU A 106 4.91 4.46 2.87
N SER A 107 4.81 5.75 2.54
CA SER A 107 3.72 6.61 3.03
C SER A 107 2.44 6.40 2.21
N ARG A 108 1.29 6.58 2.87
CA ARG A 108 -0.03 6.52 2.25
C ARG A 108 -0.20 7.51 1.10
N ASP A 109 0.45 8.67 1.19
CA ASP A 109 0.46 9.68 0.13
C ASP A 109 1.11 9.17 -1.18
N CYS A 110 1.86 8.07 -1.12
CA CYS A 110 2.38 7.38 -2.31
C CYS A 110 1.43 6.32 -2.90
N GLY A 111 0.25 6.11 -2.31
CA GLY A 111 -0.80 5.28 -2.89
C GLY A 111 -1.26 5.84 -4.24
N GLY A 112 -1.09 5.06 -5.31
CA GLY A 112 -1.48 5.47 -6.67
C GLY A 112 -0.56 6.50 -7.35
N VAL A 113 0.52 6.95 -6.71
CA VAL A 113 1.49 7.87 -7.33
C VAL A 113 2.36 7.13 -8.34
N VAL A 114 2.32 7.58 -9.60
CA VAL A 114 3.15 7.03 -10.69
C VAL A 114 4.21 8.05 -11.11
N CYS A 115 5.47 7.70 -10.88
CA CYS A 115 6.58 8.57 -11.25
C CYS A 115 6.98 8.39 -12.71
N SER A 116 6.91 9.50 -13.47
CA SER A 116 7.15 9.49 -14.92
C SER A 116 8.63 9.53 -15.31
N GLU A 117 9.49 10.06 -14.43
CA GLU A 117 10.93 10.10 -14.69
C GLU A 117 11.54 8.71 -14.48
N PRO A 118 12.41 8.26 -15.40
CA PRO A 118 13.06 6.96 -15.27
C PRO A 118 13.87 6.91 -13.97
N ASP A 119 13.83 5.75 -13.31
CA ASP A 119 14.52 5.49 -12.04
C ASP A 119 14.10 6.39 -10.87
N SER A 120 13.01 7.17 -10.97
CA SER A 120 12.45 7.90 -9.83
C SER A 120 11.41 7.07 -9.06
N THR A 121 11.12 7.45 -7.82
CA THR A 121 10.21 6.73 -6.93
C THR A 121 9.55 7.68 -5.93
N CYS A 122 8.34 7.35 -5.47
CA CYS A 122 7.57 8.23 -4.60
C CYS A 122 8.11 8.25 -3.16
N VAL A 123 8.30 9.45 -2.60
CA VAL A 123 8.59 9.75 -1.19
C VAL A 123 7.56 10.76 -0.71
N GLY A 124 6.74 10.46 0.30
CA GLY A 124 5.81 11.45 0.86
C GLY A 124 4.87 12.05 -0.20
N GLY A 125 4.39 11.23 -1.15
CA GLY A 125 3.54 11.71 -2.26
C GLY A 125 4.26 12.42 -3.39
N VAL A 126 5.59 12.61 -3.32
CA VAL A 126 6.38 13.32 -4.34
C VAL A 126 7.41 12.39 -4.98
N CYS A 127 7.50 12.41 -6.31
CA CYS A 127 8.52 11.65 -7.02
C CYS A 127 9.91 12.24 -6.81
N ALA A 128 10.83 11.41 -6.34
CA ALA A 128 12.20 11.79 -6.00
C ALA A 128 13.22 10.72 -6.43
N ASP A 129 14.49 11.03 -6.23
CA ASP A 129 15.57 10.09 -6.48
C ASP A 129 15.53 8.93 -5.44
N PRO A 130 15.76 7.66 -5.83
CA PRO A 130 15.75 6.53 -4.91
C PRO A 130 16.86 6.57 -3.85
N ARG A 131 17.85 7.47 -4.00
CA ARG A 131 18.85 7.73 -2.96
C ARG A 131 18.32 8.58 -1.82
N CYS A 132 17.12 9.15 -1.92
CA CYS A 132 16.49 9.83 -0.79
C CYS A 132 16.36 8.86 0.40
N SER A 133 17.09 9.18 1.46
CA SER A 133 17.10 8.48 2.75
C SER A 133 17.49 9.47 3.86
N GLU A 134 17.39 9.06 5.12
CA GLU A 134 17.87 9.88 6.25
C GLU A 134 19.37 10.20 6.13
N GLU A 135 20.13 9.27 5.54
CA GLU A 135 21.60 9.37 5.40
C GLU A 135 22.01 10.20 4.16
N ALA A 136 21.08 10.40 3.22
CA ALA A 136 21.31 11.10 1.96
C ALA A 136 20.14 12.06 1.64
N SER A 137 19.85 12.93 2.62
CA SER A 137 18.73 13.88 2.59
C SER A 137 18.75 14.88 1.43
N GLU A 138 19.91 15.12 0.81
CA GLU A 138 20.04 16.02 -0.35
C GLU A 138 19.29 15.52 -1.61
N PHE A 139 18.90 14.25 -1.63
CA PHE A 139 18.10 13.64 -2.70
C PHE A 139 16.60 13.65 -2.39
N CYS A 140 16.22 14.05 -1.18
CA CYS A 140 14.83 14.08 -0.75
C CYS A 140 14.11 15.37 -1.16
N PRO A 141 12.78 15.31 -1.34
CA PRO A 141 11.94 16.49 -1.39
C PRO A 141 12.12 17.39 -0.17
N ASP A 142 11.67 18.63 -0.27
CA ASP A 142 11.63 19.55 0.87
C ASP A 142 10.82 18.94 2.02
N ALA A 143 11.34 19.06 3.24
CA ALA A 143 10.68 18.52 4.42
C ALA A 143 9.35 19.24 4.69
N GLU A 144 8.32 18.45 4.94
CA GLU A 144 6.97 18.87 5.35
C GLU A 144 6.91 19.18 6.84
N CYS A 145 7.71 18.48 7.64
CA CYS A 145 7.71 18.56 9.09
C CYS A 145 9.12 18.53 9.68
N ALA A 146 9.28 19.13 10.86
CA ALA A 146 10.45 18.96 11.71
C ALA A 146 10.12 18.18 12.99
N VAL A 147 8.87 18.27 13.46
CA VAL A 147 8.34 17.57 14.63
C VAL A 147 6.92 17.08 14.39
N ASP A 148 6.45 16.11 15.18
CA ASP A 148 5.09 15.54 15.07
C ASP A 148 3.98 16.61 15.10
N GLY A 149 4.20 17.72 15.81
CA GLY A 149 3.24 18.82 15.91
C GLY A 149 3.06 19.65 14.64
N ASP A 150 3.97 19.52 13.67
CA ASP A 150 3.85 20.18 12.36
C ASP A 150 2.86 19.43 11.45
N CYS A 151 2.64 18.15 11.73
CA CYS A 151 1.76 17.27 10.98
C CYS A 151 0.31 17.42 11.45
N THR A 152 -0.50 18.14 10.67
CA THR A 152 -1.92 18.31 10.95
C THR A 152 -2.75 17.28 10.20
N SER A 153 -3.33 16.29 10.90
CA SER A 153 -4.35 15.40 10.31
C SER A 153 -5.73 16.08 10.32
N GLY A 154 -6.52 15.84 9.27
CA GLY A 154 -7.93 16.24 9.24
C GLY A 154 -8.79 15.44 10.24
N ASP A 155 -8.40 14.21 10.55
CA ASP A 155 -9.17 13.29 11.39
C ASP A 155 -8.55 13.11 12.78
N ALA A 156 -9.42 13.06 13.79
CA ALA A 156 -9.05 12.94 15.19
C ALA A 156 -8.47 11.57 15.57
N CYS A 157 -8.65 10.54 14.74
CA CYS A 157 -8.22 9.18 15.04
C CYS A 157 -6.79 8.86 14.62
N PHE A 158 -6.13 9.72 13.84
CA PHE A 158 -4.71 9.59 13.54
C PHE A 158 -3.82 10.19 14.63
N ALA A 159 -2.70 9.52 14.89
CA ALA A 159 -1.57 10.06 15.61
C ALA A 159 -0.54 10.54 14.59
N PRO A 160 -0.34 11.86 14.44
CA PRO A 160 0.69 12.37 13.55
C PRO A 160 2.08 12.03 14.09
N ALA A 161 3.00 11.65 13.20
CA ALA A 161 4.41 11.52 13.50
C ALA A 161 5.23 12.09 12.33
N CYS A 162 6.32 12.79 12.66
CA CYS A 162 7.26 13.29 11.69
C CYS A 162 8.42 12.32 11.55
N TYR A 163 8.66 11.81 10.34
CA TYR A 163 9.75 10.91 10.06
C TYR A 163 10.49 11.28 8.78
N GLY A 164 11.80 11.48 8.87
CA GLY A 164 12.63 11.85 7.71
C GLY A 164 12.19 13.14 7.01
N GLY A 165 11.44 14.02 7.69
CA GLY A 165 10.86 15.23 7.11
C GLY A 165 9.46 15.04 6.51
N PHE A 166 8.86 13.85 6.59
CA PHE A 166 7.54 13.53 6.05
C PHE A 166 6.54 13.21 7.15
N CYS A 167 5.30 13.63 6.96
CA CYS A 167 4.23 13.28 7.88
C CYS A 167 3.74 11.86 7.63
N VAL A 168 3.65 11.08 8.70
CA VAL A 168 3.03 9.74 8.70
C VAL A 168 1.96 9.68 9.77
N PHE A 169 0.84 9.03 9.45
CA PHE A 169 -0.35 9.06 10.30
C PHE A 169 -0.68 7.68 10.85
N GLY A 170 -0.13 7.38 12.03
CA GLY A 170 -0.40 6.12 12.69
C GLY A 170 -1.82 6.01 13.22
N GLN A 171 -2.37 4.81 13.17
CA GLN A 171 -3.61 4.48 13.86
C GLN A 171 -3.24 4.23 15.31
N GLY A 172 -3.30 5.27 16.14
CA GLY A 172 -3.18 5.07 17.58
C GLY A 172 -4.34 4.23 18.11
N ASN A 173 -4.41 4.02 19.42
CA ASN A 173 -5.56 3.38 20.09
C ASN A 173 -6.79 4.31 20.18
N ARG A 174 -7.12 5.02 19.10
CA ARG A 174 -8.18 6.05 19.08
C ARG A 174 -9.50 5.55 18.50
N CYS A 175 -9.45 4.54 17.64
CA CYS A 175 -10.63 3.81 17.21
C CYS A 175 -10.89 2.60 18.12
N GLY A 176 -12.12 2.11 18.12
CA GLY A 176 -12.51 0.87 18.79
C GLY A 176 -11.76 -0.36 18.26
N PRO A 177 -11.85 -1.51 18.96
CA PRO A 177 -11.08 -2.72 18.62
C PRO A 177 -11.43 -3.33 17.26
N ASP A 178 -12.62 -3.04 16.72
CA ASP A 178 -13.10 -3.49 15.41
C ASP A 178 -13.30 -2.31 14.45
N GLU A 179 -12.65 -1.18 14.74
CA GLU A 179 -12.76 0.05 13.95
C GLU A 179 -11.42 0.44 13.35
N TYR A 180 -11.47 0.92 12.12
CA TYR A 180 -10.35 1.42 11.34
C TYR A 180 -10.48 2.94 11.19
N CYS A 181 -9.38 3.67 11.39
CA CYS A 181 -9.34 5.11 11.12
C CYS A 181 -9.20 5.33 9.61
N TYR A 182 -10.29 5.67 8.94
CA TYR A 182 -10.29 5.96 7.51
C TYR A 182 -10.01 7.46 7.25
N PRO A 183 -9.06 7.80 6.36
CA PRO A 183 -8.78 9.20 6.00
C PRO A 183 -10.00 9.96 5.49
N GLY A 184 -10.34 11.07 6.14
CA GLY A 184 -11.48 11.91 5.83
C GLY A 184 -12.83 11.40 6.35
N MET A 185 -12.88 10.21 6.97
CA MET A 185 -14.12 9.64 7.52
C MET A 185 -14.05 9.32 9.02
N GLY A 186 -12.86 9.30 9.62
CA GLY A 186 -12.68 8.99 11.03
C GLY A 186 -12.77 7.48 11.32
N CYS A 187 -13.16 7.12 12.54
CA CYS A 187 -13.30 5.70 12.91
C CYS A 187 -14.53 5.08 12.24
N ILE A 188 -14.31 4.05 11.44
CA ILE A 188 -15.34 3.26 10.79
C ILE A 188 -15.21 1.79 11.20
N SER A 189 -16.32 1.09 11.37
CA SER A 189 -16.28 -0.34 11.75
C SER A 189 -15.83 -1.19 10.56
N LEU A 190 -14.99 -2.19 10.79
CA LEU A 190 -14.67 -3.23 9.81
C LEU A 190 -15.74 -4.32 9.95
N GLY A 191 -16.79 -4.25 9.12
CA GLY A 191 -17.91 -5.18 9.19
C GLY A 191 -17.70 -6.37 8.25
N PRO A 192 -17.84 -7.63 8.69
CA PRO A 192 -18.00 -8.74 7.77
C PRO A 192 -19.40 -8.63 7.14
N VAL A 193 -19.47 -8.15 5.90
CA VAL A 193 -20.74 -8.15 5.16
C VAL A 193 -20.76 -9.38 4.27
N ALA A 194 -21.23 -10.49 4.83
CA ALA A 194 -21.47 -11.70 4.04
C ALA A 194 -22.73 -11.50 3.19
N CYS A 195 -22.58 -11.61 1.88
CA CYS A 195 -23.64 -11.51 0.88
C CYS A 195 -23.32 -12.41 -0.32
N ASP A 196 -24.27 -12.60 -1.22
CA ASP A 196 -24.12 -13.46 -2.41
C ASP A 196 -24.99 -12.97 -3.58
N GLU A 197 -25.01 -13.70 -4.70
CA GLU A 197 -25.80 -13.38 -5.90
C GLU A 197 -27.32 -13.26 -5.63
N THR A 198 -27.80 -13.79 -4.50
CA THR A 198 -29.22 -13.80 -4.12
C THR A 198 -29.55 -12.86 -2.95
N THR A 199 -28.54 -12.34 -2.28
CA THR A 199 -28.67 -11.52 -1.07
C THR A 199 -27.91 -10.21 -1.26
N PRO A 200 -28.57 -9.05 -1.30
CA PRO A 200 -27.89 -7.77 -1.45
C PRO A 200 -26.82 -7.55 -0.38
N CYS A 201 -25.65 -7.12 -0.84
CA CYS A 201 -24.50 -6.71 -0.06
C CYS A 201 -24.72 -5.29 0.45
N VAL A 202 -25.14 -5.15 1.71
CA VAL A 202 -25.44 -3.84 2.30
C VAL A 202 -24.29 -3.38 3.19
N CYS A 203 -23.65 -2.26 2.82
CA CYS A 203 -22.67 -1.61 3.67
C CYS A 203 -23.34 -0.51 4.49
N ASP A 204 -23.39 -0.69 5.80
CA ASP A 204 -24.03 0.26 6.70
C ASP A 204 -23.22 1.56 6.86
N PRO A 205 -23.85 2.68 7.26
CA PRO A 205 -23.15 3.94 7.51
C PRO A 205 -22.01 3.78 8.52
N ALA A 206 -20.89 4.46 8.27
CA ALA A 206 -19.67 4.39 9.08
C ALA A 206 -19.08 2.97 9.19
N VAL A 207 -19.28 2.15 8.15
CA VAL A 207 -18.66 0.83 7.99
C VAL A 207 -17.75 0.85 6.76
N SER A 208 -16.58 0.21 6.87
CA SER A 208 -15.78 -0.18 5.71
C SER A 208 -16.18 -1.59 5.31
N CYS A 209 -16.60 -1.76 4.06
CA CYS A 209 -16.94 -3.05 3.50
C CYS A 209 -16.03 -3.35 2.33
N ASP A 210 -15.44 -4.54 2.37
CA ASP A 210 -14.75 -5.14 1.24
C ASP A 210 -15.64 -6.27 0.69
N PHE A 211 -15.91 -6.21 -0.59
CA PHE A 211 -16.87 -7.05 -1.26
C PHE A 211 -16.26 -7.73 -2.48
N GLU A 212 -16.21 -9.06 -2.44
CA GLU A 212 -15.80 -9.87 -3.59
C GLU A 212 -17.01 -10.55 -4.24
N CYS A 213 -17.14 -10.43 -5.56
CA CYS A 213 -18.13 -11.14 -6.36
C CYS A 213 -17.49 -11.81 -7.59
N PRO A 214 -16.75 -12.91 -7.39
CA PRO A 214 -16.10 -13.61 -8.49
C PRO A 214 -17.09 -14.28 -9.46
N GLY A 215 -18.31 -14.58 -9.00
CA GLY A 215 -19.38 -15.19 -9.81
C GLY A 215 -20.16 -14.21 -10.69
N GLY A 216 -20.11 -12.92 -10.36
CA GLY A 216 -20.93 -11.88 -11.00
C GLY A 216 -22.37 -11.83 -10.48
N GLY A 217 -23.16 -10.86 -10.93
CA GLY A 217 -24.59 -10.75 -10.61
C GLY A 217 -24.92 -10.24 -9.19
N CYS A 218 -23.92 -9.81 -8.41
CA CYS A 218 -24.13 -9.30 -7.07
C CYS A 218 -24.76 -7.91 -7.06
N THR A 219 -25.56 -7.62 -6.04
CA THR A 219 -26.12 -6.28 -5.80
C THR A 219 -25.51 -5.68 -4.55
N PHE A 220 -24.88 -4.51 -4.67
CA PHE A 220 -24.22 -3.77 -3.60
C PHE A 220 -24.96 -2.47 -3.28
N ASP A 221 -25.26 -2.24 -2.01
CA ASP A 221 -25.89 -1.04 -1.46
C ASP A 221 -24.95 -0.39 -0.44
N CYS A 222 -24.21 0.63 -0.88
CA CYS A 222 -23.28 1.41 -0.09
C CYS A 222 -23.97 2.63 0.49
N ARG A 223 -24.29 2.58 1.79
CA ARG A 223 -25.07 3.63 2.46
C ARG A 223 -24.22 4.85 2.78
N SER A 224 -24.88 5.96 3.12
CA SER A 224 -24.19 7.23 3.35
C SER A 224 -23.08 7.10 4.39
N SER A 225 -21.93 7.71 4.11
CA SER A 225 -20.73 7.67 4.98
C SER A 225 -20.14 6.27 5.18
N SER A 226 -20.36 5.32 4.26
CA SER A 226 -19.61 4.07 4.19
C SER A 226 -18.37 4.18 3.30
N ALA A 227 -17.36 3.35 3.55
CA ALA A 227 -16.33 3.01 2.56
C ALA A 227 -16.66 1.66 1.95
N CYS A 228 -16.85 1.61 0.64
CA CYS A 228 -17.08 0.38 -0.10
C CYS A 228 -15.93 0.13 -1.07
N PHE A 229 -15.32 -1.03 -0.95
CA PHE A 229 -14.39 -1.59 -1.92
C PHE A 229 -15.08 -2.79 -2.56
N VAL A 230 -15.33 -2.73 -3.86
CA VAL A 230 -16.10 -3.75 -4.58
C VAL A 230 -15.25 -4.31 -5.71
N ASP A 231 -14.93 -5.61 -5.64
CA ASP A 231 -14.38 -6.36 -6.77
C ASP A 231 -15.46 -7.23 -7.42
N CYS A 232 -15.90 -6.80 -8.60
CA CYS A 232 -16.81 -7.54 -9.47
C CYS A 232 -16.05 -8.20 -10.63
N ALA A 233 -15.28 -9.23 -10.34
CA ALA A 233 -14.55 -9.98 -11.36
C ALA A 233 -15.48 -10.73 -12.34
N GLY A 234 -16.65 -11.19 -11.89
CA GLY A 234 -17.57 -11.99 -12.71
C GLY A 234 -18.49 -11.20 -13.65
N GLY A 235 -18.63 -9.88 -13.46
CA GLY A 235 -19.53 -9.02 -14.25
C GLY A 235 -20.97 -8.96 -13.72
N ASP A 236 -21.85 -8.24 -14.44
CA ASP A 236 -23.28 -8.07 -14.15
C ASP A 236 -23.62 -7.58 -12.73
N CYS A 237 -22.68 -6.92 -12.04
CA CYS A 237 -22.93 -6.38 -10.71
C CYS A 237 -23.72 -5.07 -10.76
N ALA A 238 -24.61 -4.86 -9.80
CA ALA A 238 -25.31 -3.60 -9.58
C ALA A 238 -24.79 -2.93 -8.30
N VAL A 239 -24.14 -1.78 -8.41
CA VAL A 239 -23.57 -1.04 -7.27
C VAL A 239 -24.34 0.27 -7.08
N THR A 240 -24.83 0.54 -5.88
CA THR A 240 -25.45 1.82 -5.51
C THR A 240 -24.61 2.51 -4.45
N CYS A 241 -24.19 3.74 -4.71
CA CYS A 241 -23.40 4.57 -3.82
C CYS A 241 -24.21 5.78 -3.37
N ALA A 242 -24.67 5.74 -2.11
CA ALA A 242 -25.43 6.82 -1.50
C ALA A 242 -24.59 8.10 -1.29
N PRO A 243 -25.21 9.27 -1.06
CA PRO A 243 -24.49 10.52 -0.84
C PRO A 243 -23.51 10.40 0.31
N SER A 244 -22.32 10.99 0.14
CA SER A 244 -21.21 10.95 1.09
C SER A 244 -20.61 9.56 1.36
N ALA A 245 -20.97 8.53 0.59
CA ALA A 245 -20.23 7.28 0.57
C ALA A 245 -18.93 7.44 -0.26
N PHE A 246 -17.89 6.72 0.15
CA PHE A 246 -16.70 6.47 -0.66
C PHE A 246 -16.85 5.09 -1.31
N CYS A 247 -16.81 5.02 -2.63
CA CYS A 247 -16.90 3.78 -3.39
C CYS A 247 -15.70 3.64 -4.30
N ASP A 248 -14.94 2.57 -4.13
CA ASP A 248 -13.92 2.11 -5.07
C ASP A 248 -14.41 0.80 -5.69
N VAL A 249 -14.65 0.81 -7.00
CA VAL A 249 -15.30 -0.29 -7.70
C VAL A 249 -14.39 -0.78 -8.83
N GLY A 250 -13.85 -1.98 -8.64
CA GLY A 250 -13.22 -2.77 -9.68
C GLY A 250 -14.26 -3.59 -10.43
N CYS A 251 -14.41 -3.33 -11.73
CA CYS A 251 -15.21 -4.16 -12.62
C CYS A 251 -14.33 -4.73 -13.73
N SER A 252 -13.99 -6.01 -13.58
CA SER A 252 -13.21 -6.74 -14.59
C SER A 252 -14.10 -7.50 -15.58
N GLY A 253 -15.33 -7.86 -15.17
CA GLY A 253 -16.33 -8.47 -16.05
C GLY A 253 -17.09 -7.44 -16.91
N ASP A 254 -18.03 -7.92 -17.73
CA ASP A 254 -18.95 -7.05 -18.50
C ASP A 254 -20.23 -6.78 -17.70
N GLY A 255 -20.96 -5.69 -17.99
CA GLY A 255 -22.34 -5.51 -17.50
C GLY A 255 -22.50 -4.89 -16.10
N CYS A 256 -21.43 -4.34 -15.52
CA CYS A 256 -21.54 -3.62 -14.26
C CYS A 256 -22.37 -2.33 -14.41
N THR A 257 -23.40 -2.19 -13.59
CA THR A 257 -24.19 -0.95 -13.46
C THR A 257 -23.81 -0.26 -12.16
N VAL A 258 -23.34 0.98 -12.22
CA VAL A 258 -22.91 1.73 -11.03
C VAL A 258 -23.70 3.03 -10.92
N ASP A 259 -24.48 3.14 -9.83
CA ASP A 259 -25.27 4.32 -9.48
C ASP A 259 -24.58 5.18 -8.42
N CYS A 260 -23.87 6.23 -8.85
CA CYS A 260 -23.20 7.19 -7.97
C CYS A 260 -24.08 8.43 -7.73
N GLN A 261 -24.69 8.50 -6.55
CA GLN A 261 -25.57 9.61 -6.18
C GLN A 261 -24.78 10.89 -5.84
N LEU A 262 -25.40 12.05 -6.06
CA LEU A 262 -24.79 13.36 -5.81
C LEU A 262 -24.12 13.44 -4.42
N GLY A 263 -22.84 13.78 -4.40
CA GLY A 263 -22.05 13.96 -3.18
C GLY A 263 -21.37 12.70 -2.66
N SER A 264 -21.44 11.56 -3.37
CA SER A 264 -20.53 10.44 -3.16
C SER A 264 -19.15 10.69 -3.82
N SER A 265 -18.13 9.97 -3.37
CA SER A 265 -16.83 9.88 -4.05
C SER A 265 -16.73 8.50 -4.69
N CYS A 266 -16.72 8.43 -6.02
CA CYS A 266 -16.66 7.17 -6.76
C CYS A 266 -15.35 7.08 -7.56
N GLY A 267 -14.52 6.09 -7.23
CA GLY A 267 -13.43 5.56 -8.05
C GLY A 267 -13.91 4.34 -8.81
N LEU A 268 -13.68 4.31 -10.12
CA LEU A 268 -14.14 3.24 -11.01
C LEU A 268 -12.98 2.74 -11.87
N GLU A 269 -12.63 1.47 -11.71
CA GLU A 269 -11.65 0.75 -12.51
C GLU A 269 -12.38 -0.26 -13.42
N CYS A 270 -12.47 0.06 -14.70
CA CYS A 270 -13.16 -0.79 -15.69
C CYS A 270 -12.13 -1.36 -16.66
N ALA A 271 -11.77 -2.64 -16.49
CA ALA A 271 -10.75 -3.31 -17.31
C ALA A 271 -11.29 -3.83 -18.65
N SER A 272 -12.60 -4.06 -18.75
CA SER A 272 -13.30 -4.57 -19.94
C SER A 272 -13.97 -3.46 -20.79
N GLY A 273 -14.08 -2.24 -20.26
CA GLY A 273 -14.70 -1.10 -20.94
C GLY A 273 -16.24 -1.10 -20.98
N ALA A 274 -16.92 -1.94 -20.19
CA ALA A 274 -18.37 -2.10 -20.21
C ALA A 274 -19.08 -1.66 -18.91
N CYS A 275 -18.54 -0.67 -18.22
CA CYS A 275 -19.28 0.03 -17.18
C CYS A 275 -20.31 0.95 -17.84
N ASP A 276 -21.59 0.87 -17.45
CA ASP A 276 -22.61 1.84 -17.84
C ASP A 276 -22.73 2.91 -16.73
N PRO A 277 -22.06 4.07 -16.86
CA PRO A 277 -22.07 5.11 -15.84
C PRO A 277 -23.30 6.02 -15.94
N SER A 278 -24.43 5.54 -16.48
CA SER A 278 -25.61 6.35 -16.86
C SER A 278 -26.21 7.26 -15.78
N THR A 279 -25.74 7.19 -14.52
CA THR A 279 -26.17 8.09 -13.44
C THR A 279 -25.05 8.84 -12.70
N CYS A 280 -23.78 8.80 -13.16
CA CYS A 280 -22.67 9.57 -12.55
C CYS A 280 -22.95 11.08 -12.64
N SER A 281 -23.46 11.67 -11.55
CA SER A 281 -23.72 13.10 -11.46
C SER A 281 -22.62 13.78 -10.65
N LEU A 282 -21.69 14.45 -11.34
CA LEU A 282 -20.63 15.32 -10.80
C LEU A 282 -19.77 14.73 -9.65
N GLY A 283 -18.58 14.20 -9.96
CA GLY A 283 -17.57 13.82 -8.95
C GLY A 283 -16.87 12.47 -9.14
N CYS A 284 -17.23 11.69 -10.17
CA CYS A 284 -16.60 10.41 -10.47
C CYS A 284 -15.16 10.61 -11.01
N ASN A 285 -14.16 9.98 -10.39
CA ASN A 285 -12.83 9.81 -10.96
C ASN A 285 -12.81 8.46 -11.70
N LEU A 286 -13.04 8.51 -13.00
CA LEU A 286 -13.12 7.30 -13.85
C LEU A 286 -11.74 6.99 -14.46
N ALA A 287 -11.15 5.86 -14.07
CA ALA A 287 -9.95 5.31 -14.68
C ALA A 287 -10.35 4.15 -15.61
N CYS A 288 -10.63 4.44 -16.88
CA CYS A 288 -10.91 3.43 -17.88
C CYS A 288 -9.61 2.87 -18.48
N VAL A 289 -9.46 1.54 -18.52
CA VAL A 289 -8.44 0.86 -19.33
C VAL A 289 -9.17 0.09 -20.44
N GLY A 290 -9.43 0.73 -21.60
CA GLY A 290 -10.12 0.11 -22.73
C GLY A 290 -10.88 1.10 -23.64
N ASP A 291 -11.33 0.64 -24.81
CA ASP A 291 -11.80 1.50 -25.92
C ASP A 291 -13.30 1.92 -25.87
N MET A 292 -14.07 1.64 -24.82
CA MET A 292 -15.55 1.75 -24.86
C MET A 292 -16.23 2.51 -23.72
N CYS A 293 -15.60 3.53 -23.13
CA CYS A 293 -16.31 4.42 -22.21
C CYS A 293 -17.07 5.52 -23.00
N SER A 294 -18.41 5.42 -23.07
CA SER A 294 -19.25 6.53 -23.54
C SER A 294 -19.74 7.33 -22.33
N PRO A 295 -19.57 8.67 -22.30
CA PRO A 295 -20.06 9.52 -21.22
C PRO A 295 -21.59 9.57 -21.16
#